data_AF-A0A0K9XWU8-F1
#
_entry.id   AF-A0A0K9XWU8-F1
#
_cell.length_a   1.000
_cell.length_b   1.000
_cell.length_c   1.000
_cell.angle_alpha   90.00
_cell.angle_beta   90.00
_cell.angle_gamma   90.00
#
_symmetry.space_group_name_H-M   'P 1'
#
loop_
_entity.id
_entity.type
_entity.pdbx_description
1 polymer ?
#
loop_
_entity_poly.entity_id
_entity_poly.type
_entity_poly.pdbx_seq_one_letter_code
_entity_poly.pdbx_strand_id
1 'polypeptide(L)'
;MEYRQEKIFCSGNFKLITELNDFRMALWINGFGLENAMTGEEIIPLISFFNLENIEELDENVLKIKFRIYPEGSKYYTVEVHPFSKRFEYEGIIYSTDLFYKTITGEDL
;
A
#
# COMPACT_ATOMS: atom_id res chain seq x y z
N MET A 1 12.22 1.96 17.66
CA MET A 1 12.41 3.09 16.73
C MET A 1 11.66 2.71 15.48
N GLU A 2 10.50 3.31 15.25
CA GLU A 2 9.76 3.14 14.00
C GLU A 2 10.50 3.94 12.93
N TYR A 3 11.12 3.24 11.98
CA TYR A 3 11.79 3.88 10.85
C TYR A 3 10.74 4.14 9.77
N ARG A 4 10.11 5.31 9.84
CA ARG A 4 9.24 5.81 8.77
C ARG A 4 10.10 6.31 7.61
N GLN A 5 9.81 5.82 6.41
CA GLN A 5 10.41 6.29 5.17
C GLN A 5 9.31 6.77 4.23
N GLU A 6 9.67 7.70 3.36
CA GLU A 6 8.75 8.29 2.39
C GLU A 6 9.38 8.25 1.00
N LYS A 7 8.58 7.91 0.00
CA LYS A 7 8.99 7.92 -1.41
C LYS A 7 7.90 8.54 -2.27
N ILE A 8 8.31 9.43 -3.17
CA ILE A 8 7.41 10.21 -4.01
C ILE A 8 7.24 9.54 -5.39
N PHE A 9 6.02 9.57 -5.90
CA PHE A 9 5.59 8.97 -7.17
C PHE A 9 4.68 9.91 -7.96
N CYS A 10 4.42 9.54 -9.22
CA CYS A 10 3.48 10.19 -10.13
C CYS A 10 3.74 11.70 -10.22
N SER A 11 4.96 12.05 -10.66
CA SER A 11 5.41 13.44 -10.82
C SER A 11 5.26 14.34 -9.57
N GLY A 12 5.34 13.76 -8.37
CA GLY A 12 5.27 14.53 -7.13
C GLY A 12 3.92 14.50 -6.42
N ASN A 13 2.90 13.87 -6.99
CA ASN A 13 1.53 13.99 -6.48
C ASN A 13 1.22 13.02 -5.34
N PHE A 14 1.91 11.87 -5.28
CA PHE A 14 1.65 10.85 -4.27
C PHE A 14 2.90 10.44 -3.53
N LYS A 15 2.70 10.14 -2.25
CA LYS A 15 3.73 9.77 -1.31
C LYS A 15 3.40 8.39 -0.76
N LEU A 16 4.26 7.42 -1.08
CA LEU A 16 4.30 6.16 -0.39
C LEU A 16 4.98 6.36 0.96
N ILE A 17 4.32 5.90 2.01
CA ILE A 17 4.89 5.84 3.34
C ILE A 17 5.16 4.38 3.65
N THR A 18 6.33 4.09 4.21
CA THR A 18 6.64 2.77 4.75
C THR A 18 7.10 2.87 6.19
N GLU A 19 6.64 1.97 7.04
CA GLU A 19 7.06 1.88 8.44
C GLU A 19 7.60 0.50 8.74
N LEU A 20 8.87 0.46 9.17
CA LEU A 20 9.52 -0.76 9.58
C LEU A 20 9.05 -1.15 10.99
N ASN A 21 8.37 -2.28 11.09
CA ASN A 21 7.74 -2.81 12.29
C ASN A 21 8.35 -4.17 12.66
N ASP A 22 8.56 -4.42 13.95
CA ASP A 22 8.94 -5.75 14.45
C ASP A 22 7.67 -6.56 14.72
N PHE A 23 7.47 -7.62 13.94
CA PHE A 23 6.35 -8.53 14.06
C PHE A 23 6.83 -9.85 14.67
N ARG A 24 6.45 -10.10 15.94
CA ARG A 24 6.75 -11.34 16.68
C ARG A 24 8.24 -11.77 16.65
N MET A 25 9.12 -10.93 17.18
CA MET A 25 10.48 -11.33 17.63
C MET A 25 11.39 -11.92 16.53
N ALA A 26 11.49 -11.25 15.36
CA ALA A 26 12.58 -11.38 14.36
C ALA A 26 12.12 -11.06 12.93
N LEU A 27 10.81 -11.01 12.68
CA LEU A 27 10.28 -10.69 11.37
C LEU A 27 10.04 -9.18 11.27
N TRP A 28 10.89 -8.51 10.50
CA TRP A 28 10.72 -7.11 10.18
C TRP A 28 9.77 -6.96 9.00
N ILE A 29 8.71 -6.18 9.20
CA ILE A 29 7.70 -5.89 8.19
C ILE A 29 7.81 -4.42 7.81
N ASN A 30 7.91 -4.13 6.51
CA ASN A 30 7.71 -2.78 5.99
C ASN A 30 6.23 -2.59 5.68
N GLY A 31 5.46 -2.18 6.69
CA GLY A 31 4.09 -1.73 6.50
C GLY A 31 4.06 -0.57 5.51
N PHE A 32 2.98 -0.39 4.76
CA PHE A 32 2.89 0.71 3.80
C PHE A 32 1.52 1.37 3.77
N GLY A 33 1.50 2.63 3.30
CA GLY A 33 0.33 3.43 3.01
C GLY A 33 0.63 4.39 1.87
N LEU A 34 -0.40 4.99 1.30
CA LEU A 34 -0.28 5.93 0.18
C LEU A 34 -1.09 7.19 0.49
N GLU A 35 -0.46 8.35 0.40
CA GLU A 35 -1.08 9.65 0.64
C GLU A 35 -0.91 10.56 -0.57
N ASN A 36 -1.82 11.51 -0.74
CA ASN A 36 -1.59 12.67 -1.57
C ASN A 36 -0.46 13.52 -0.94
N ALA A 37 0.60 13.78 -1.70
CA ALA A 37 1.79 14.45 -1.19
C ALA A 37 1.54 15.92 -0.83
N MET A 38 0.54 16.56 -1.44
CA MET A 38 0.23 17.98 -1.24
C MET A 38 -0.78 18.20 -0.12
N THR A 39 -1.82 17.37 -0.04
CA THR A 39 -2.92 17.54 0.91
C THR A 39 -2.78 16.68 2.16
N GLY A 40 -1.95 15.64 2.12
CA GLY A 40 -1.91 14.60 3.17
C GLY A 40 -3.16 13.72 3.18
N GLU A 41 -4.01 13.81 2.15
CA GLU A 41 -5.18 12.95 2.03
C GLU A 41 -4.76 11.50 1.85
N GLU A 42 -5.29 10.62 2.70
CA GLU A 42 -5.05 9.20 2.60
C GLU A 42 -5.72 8.60 1.36
N ILE A 43 -4.92 7.92 0.54
CA ILE A 43 -5.39 7.13 -0.61
C ILE A 43 -5.48 5.67 -0.20
N ILE A 44 -4.45 5.14 0.46
CA ILE A 44 -4.46 3.82 1.09
C ILE A 44 -3.97 4.00 2.53
N PRO A 45 -4.70 3.49 3.54
CA PRO A 45 -4.26 3.57 4.92
C PRO A 45 -2.93 2.89 5.14
N LEU A 46 -2.15 3.45 6.05
CA LEU A 46 -0.90 2.86 6.49
C LEU A 46 -1.17 1.59 7.31
N ILE A 47 -0.92 0.42 6.72
CA ILE A 47 -1.20 -0.87 7.34
C ILE A 47 0.12 -1.55 7.71
N SER A 48 0.35 -1.72 9.02
CA SER A 48 1.64 -2.16 9.57
C SER A 48 2.04 -3.60 9.23
N PHE A 49 1.06 -4.48 8.97
CA PHE A 49 1.29 -5.90 8.68
C PHE A 49 1.20 -6.25 7.19
N PHE A 50 0.99 -5.24 6.33
CA PHE A 50 1.07 -5.37 4.88
C PHE A 50 2.53 -5.11 4.48
N ASN A 51 3.32 -6.17 4.36
CA ASN A 51 4.73 -6.07 3.99
C ASN A 51 4.90 -5.68 2.53
N LEU A 52 5.38 -4.46 2.28
CA LEU A 52 5.73 -4.01 0.95
C LEU A 52 6.91 -4.83 0.39
N GLU A 53 6.69 -5.51 -0.74
CA GLU A 53 7.73 -6.25 -1.46
C GLU A 53 8.30 -5.40 -2.60
N ASN A 54 7.41 -4.76 -3.36
CA ASN A 54 7.80 -3.94 -4.49
C ASN A 54 6.69 -2.92 -4.83
N ILE A 55 7.13 -1.80 -5.40
CA ILE A 55 6.25 -0.81 -6.00
C ILE A 55 6.89 -0.32 -7.29
N GLU A 56 6.08 -0.23 -8.35
CA GLU A 56 6.48 0.20 -9.68
C GLU A 56 5.47 1.22 -10.21
N GLU A 57 5.96 2.26 -10.87
CA GLU A 57 5.14 3.22 -11.61
C GLU A 57 5.00 2.70 -13.04
N LEU A 58 3.82 2.19 -13.41
CA LEU A 58 3.58 1.59 -14.72
C LEU A 58 3.32 2.64 -15.81
N ASP A 59 2.71 3.75 -15.40
CA ASP A 59 2.40 4.93 -16.20
C ASP A 59 2.39 6.14 -15.25
N GLU A 60 2.29 7.37 -15.78
CA GLU A 60 2.38 8.63 -15.01
C GLU A 60 1.45 8.67 -13.77
N ASN A 61 0.36 7.90 -13.80
CA ASN A 61 -0.73 7.95 -12.83
C ASN A 61 -1.11 6.57 -12.23
N VAL A 62 -0.33 5.52 -12.46
CA VAL A 62 -0.65 4.14 -12.04
C VAL A 62 0.50 3.49 -11.28
N LEU A 63 0.21 2.99 -10.08
CA LEU A 63 1.17 2.32 -9.22
C LEU A 63 0.83 0.84 -9.10
N LYS A 64 1.74 -0.03 -9.53
CA LYS A 64 1.67 -1.46 -9.23
C LYS A 64 2.31 -1.71 -7.87
N ILE A 65 1.54 -2.20 -6.92
CA ILE A 65 2.04 -2.51 -5.57
C ILE A 65 1.97 -4.02 -5.36
N LYS A 66 3.10 -4.60 -5.00
CA LYS A 66 3.23 -6.01 -4.61
C LYS A 66 3.57 -6.10 -3.14
N PHE A 67 2.82 -6.90 -2.39
CA PHE A 67 2.99 -7.02 -0.95
C PHE A 67 2.59 -8.41 -0.44
N ARG A 68 2.91 -8.70 0.83
CA ARG A 68 2.43 -9.87 1.57
C ARG A 68 1.73 -9.44 2.84
N ILE A 69 0.85 -10.29 3.34
CA ILE A 69 0.10 -10.02 4.58
C ILE A 69 0.58 -11.00 5.63
N TYR A 70 1.08 -10.48 6.75
CA TYR A 70 1.50 -11.29 7.88
C TYR A 70 0.40 -11.39 8.96
N PRO A 71 0.38 -12.47 9.76
CA PRO A 71 1.40 -13.51 9.91
C PRO A 71 1.46 -14.57 8.81
N GLU A 72 0.50 -14.65 7.90
CA GLU A 72 0.43 -15.74 6.92
C GLU A 72 1.66 -15.75 5.98
N GLY A 73 2.01 -14.59 5.39
CA GLY A 73 3.26 -14.34 4.65
C GLY A 73 3.51 -15.20 3.40
N SER A 74 2.65 -16.18 3.12
CA SER A 74 2.80 -17.21 2.10
C SER A 74 2.34 -16.74 0.72
N LYS A 75 1.31 -15.88 0.69
CA LYS A 75 0.69 -15.35 -0.52
C LYS A 75 1.22 -13.97 -0.85
N TYR A 76 1.50 -13.75 -2.14
CA TYR A 76 1.72 -12.42 -2.69
C TYR A 76 0.41 -11.83 -3.20
N TYR A 77 0.22 -10.56 -2.90
CA TYR A 77 -0.86 -9.73 -3.40
C TYR A 77 -0.28 -8.75 -4.40
N THR A 78 -1.04 -8.43 -5.44
CA THR A 78 -0.65 -7.44 -6.45
C THR A 78 -1.88 -6.63 -6.81
N VAL A 79 -1.76 -5.32 -6.70
CA VAL A 79 -2.81 -4.35 -7.00
C VAL A 79 -2.26 -3.28 -7.93
N GLU A 80 -3.11 -2.75 -8.80
CA GLU A 80 -2.81 -1.57 -9.60
C GLU A 80 -3.64 -0.40 -9.08
N VAL A 81 -2.99 0.56 -8.45
CA VAL A 81 -3.63 1.70 -7.81
C VAL A 81 -3.62 2.87 -8.79
N HIS A 82 -4.79 3.49 -8.95
CA HIS A 82 -5.03 4.70 -9.72
C HIS A 82 -5.31 5.86 -8.74
N PRO A 83 -4.27 6.48 -8.15
CA PRO A 83 -4.39 7.26 -6.92
C PRO A 83 -5.24 8.53 -7.14
N PHE A 84 -5.12 9.16 -8.31
CA PHE A 84 -5.92 10.33 -8.69
C PHE A 84 -7.42 10.06 -8.71
N SER A 85 -7.82 8.85 -9.11
CA SER A 85 -9.23 8.46 -9.18
C SER A 85 -9.72 7.73 -7.93
N LYS A 86 -8.84 7.53 -6.94
CA LYS A 86 -9.10 6.76 -5.71
C LYS A 86 -9.68 5.39 -6.00
N ARG A 87 -9.06 4.70 -6.97
CA ARG A 87 -9.43 3.35 -7.38
C ARG A 87 -8.23 2.44 -7.37
N PHE A 88 -8.48 1.15 -7.24
CA PHE A 88 -7.48 0.14 -7.51
C PHE A 88 -8.10 -1.06 -8.22
N GLU A 89 -7.30 -1.75 -9.01
CA GLU A 89 -7.62 -3.02 -9.61
C GLU A 89 -6.99 -4.15 -8.79
N TYR A 90 -7.80 -5.16 -8.48
CA TYR A 90 -7.38 -6.40 -7.83
C TYR A 90 -8.11 -7.57 -8.48
N GLU A 91 -7.36 -8.59 -8.89
CA GLU A 91 -7.89 -9.78 -9.57
C GLU A 91 -8.81 -9.46 -10.78
N GLY A 92 -8.51 -8.38 -11.51
CA GLY A 92 -9.26 -7.96 -12.70
C GLY A 92 -10.54 -7.16 -12.40
N ILE A 93 -10.77 -6.77 -11.14
CA ILE A 93 -11.95 -6.02 -10.70
C ILE A 93 -11.50 -4.68 -10.11
N ILE A 94 -12.23 -3.61 -10.44
CA ILE A 94 -11.95 -2.24 -9.98
C ILE A 94 -12.77 -1.92 -8.73
N TYR A 95 -12.11 -1.40 -7.70
CA TYR A 95 -12.67 -1.03 -6.40
C TYR A 95 -12.34 0.42 -6.03
N SER A 96 -13.10 1.02 -5.11
CA SER A 96 -12.71 2.27 -4.44
C SER A 96 -11.57 1.99 -3.46
N THR A 97 -10.60 2.90 -3.33
CA THR A 97 -9.53 2.74 -2.33
C THR A 97 -10.02 2.79 -0.89
N ASP A 98 -11.20 3.35 -0.62
CA ASP A 98 -11.86 3.28 0.70
C ASP A 98 -12.16 1.83 1.12
N LEU A 99 -12.28 0.92 0.14
CA LEU A 99 -12.54 -0.50 0.35
C LEU A 99 -11.25 -1.34 0.29
N PHE A 100 -10.07 -0.72 0.25
CA PHE A 100 -8.80 -1.42 0.04
C PHE A 100 -8.58 -2.53 1.06
N TYR A 101 -8.66 -2.20 2.36
CA TYR A 101 -8.48 -3.17 3.43
C TYR A 101 -9.47 -4.32 3.31
N LYS A 102 -10.77 -4.00 3.26
CA LYS A 102 -11.86 -4.98 3.15
C LYS A 102 -11.78 -5.88 1.94
N THR A 103 -11.37 -5.35 0.79
CA THR A 103 -11.26 -6.14 -0.43
C THR A 103 -10.12 -7.14 -0.33
N ILE A 104 -9.01 -6.77 0.33
CA ILE A 104 -7.81 -7.60 0.44
C ILE A 104 -7.93 -8.63 1.58
N THR A 105 -8.51 -8.25 2.72
CA THR A 105 -8.59 -9.11 3.91
C THR A 105 -9.95 -9.79 4.11
N GLY A 106 -11.02 -9.21 3.56
CA GLY A 106 -12.40 -9.59 3.86
C GLY A 106 -12.95 -8.98 5.16
N GLU A 107 -12.17 -8.14 5.86
CA GLU A 107 -12.50 -7.57 7.17
C GLU A 107 -12.69 -6.04 7.07
N ASP A 108 -13.45 -5.44 7.99
CA ASP A 108 -13.50 -3.97 8.11
C ASP A 108 -12.27 -3.48 8.90
N LEU A 109 -11.76 -2.29 8.55
CA LEU A 109 -10.55 -1.68 9.13
C LEU A 109 -10.81 -1.13 10.55
#